data_AF-A0AAP0J415-F1
#
_entry.id   AF-A0AAP0J415-F1
#
_cell.length_a   1.000
_cell.length_b   1.000
_cell.length_c   1.000
_cell.angle_alpha   90.00
_cell.angle_beta   90.00
_cell.angle_gamma   90.00
#
_symmetry.space_group_name_H-M   'P 1'
#
loop_
_entity.id
_entity.type
_entity.pdbx_description
1 polymer ?
#
loop_
_entity_poly.entity_id
_entity_poly.type
_entity_poly.pdbx_seq_one_letter_code
_entity_poly.pdbx_strand_id
1 'polypeptide(L)'
;MTIFILDFLLRRRGLITALTHDLDEFLERCDPGMFNPVSINQLLGFHDFSLFSWDVGSPPPDVPPRLQGIPPGILFKREATPLSDWLLKIVDQGDTWLKTVDAHLCSF
;
A
#
# COMPACT_ATOMS: atom_id res chain seq x y z
N MET A 1 18.41 -10.09 11.10
CA MET A 1 18.72 -9.82 9.67
C MET A 1 17.75 -10.53 8.72
N THR A 2 17.52 -11.85 8.83
CA THR A 2 16.63 -12.60 7.91
C THR A 2 15.15 -12.18 7.96
N ILE A 3 14.64 -11.77 9.12
CA ILE A 3 13.22 -11.38 9.30
C ILE A 3 12.88 -10.07 8.56
N PHE A 4 13.79 -9.09 8.54
CA PHE A 4 13.55 -7.79 7.88
C PHE A 4 13.51 -7.90 6.36
N ILE A 5 14.42 -8.68 5.78
CA ILE A 5 14.42 -8.98 4.34
C ILE A 5 13.12 -9.69 3.95
N LEU A 6 12.63 -10.59 4.80
CA LEU A 6 11.35 -11.27 4.56
C LEU A 6 10.17 -10.29 4.62
N ASP A 7 10.11 -9.39 5.61
CA ASP A 7 9.07 -8.35 5.68
C ASP A 7 9.05 -7.48 4.41
N PHE A 8 10.22 -6.99 3.96
CA PHE A 8 10.33 -6.22 2.72
C PHE A 8 9.81 -7.00 1.50
N LEU A 9 10.22 -8.27 1.35
CA LEU A 9 9.82 -9.10 0.21
C LEU A 9 8.31 -9.40 0.22
N LEU A 10 7.72 -9.65 1.38
CA LEU A 10 6.29 -9.92 1.53
C LEU A 10 5.46 -8.69 1.16
N ARG A 11 5.81 -7.52 1.70
CA ARG A 11 5.10 -6.26 1.38
C ARG A 11 5.23 -5.89 -0.09
N ARG A 12 6.43 -6.05 -0.65
CA ARG A 12 6.68 -5.81 -2.08
C ARG A 12 5.84 -6.74 -2.95
N ARG A 13 5.70 -8.01 -2.56
CA ARG A 13 4.86 -8.97 -3.27
C ARG A 13 3.39 -8.55 -3.24
N GLY A 14 2.87 -8.15 -2.07
CA GLY A 14 1.50 -7.64 -1.95
C GLY A 14 1.24 -6.45 -2.87
N LEU A 15 2.17 -5.49 -2.91
CA LEU A 15 2.08 -4.33 -3.81
C LEU A 15 2.05 -4.73 -5.29
N ILE A 16 2.93 -5.64 -5.70
CA ILE A 16 2.96 -6.15 -7.09
C ILE A 16 1.66 -6.87 -7.42
N THR A 17 1.17 -7.73 -6.54
CA THR A 17 -0.08 -8.47 -6.73
C THR A 17 -1.26 -7.52 -6.92
N ALA A 18 -1.41 -6.49 -6.07
CA ALA A 18 -2.45 -5.48 -6.18
C ALA A 18 -2.46 -4.76 -7.54
N LEU A 19 -1.27 -4.41 -8.04
CA LEU A 19 -1.11 -3.60 -9.25
C LEU A 19 -1.01 -4.43 -10.54
N THR A 20 -1.07 -5.77 -10.44
CA THR A 20 -0.95 -6.65 -11.62
C THR A 20 -2.03 -7.72 -11.68
N HIS A 21 -2.12 -8.59 -10.68
CA HIS A 21 -3.01 -9.75 -10.70
C HIS A 21 -4.43 -9.36 -10.25
N ASP A 22 -4.52 -8.52 -9.22
CA ASP A 22 -5.78 -8.12 -8.60
C ASP A 22 -6.15 -6.67 -8.97
N LEU A 23 -5.72 -6.20 -10.15
CA LEU A 23 -5.83 -4.80 -10.55
C LEU A 23 -7.28 -4.30 -10.53
N ASP A 24 -8.23 -5.09 -11.03
CA ASP A 24 -9.65 -4.71 -11.07
C ASP A 24 -10.21 -4.55 -9.65
N GLU A 25 -9.92 -5.50 -8.74
CA GLU A 25 -10.32 -5.41 -7.33
C GLU A 25 -9.67 -4.20 -6.64
N PHE A 26 -8.39 -3.94 -6.92
CA PHE A 26 -7.67 -2.78 -6.41
C PHE A 26 -8.31 -1.46 -6.87
N LEU A 27 -8.72 -1.40 -8.14
CA LEU A 27 -9.39 -0.23 -8.71
C LEU A 27 -10.76 0.01 -8.06
N GLU A 28 -11.54 -1.04 -7.84
CA GLU A 28 -12.84 -0.95 -7.16
C GLU A 28 -12.69 -0.44 -5.71
N ARG A 29 -11.69 -0.96 -4.96
CA ARG A 29 -11.43 -0.52 -3.58
C ARG A 29 -10.89 0.91 -3.49
N CYS A 30 -10.35 1.46 -4.57
CA CYS A 30 -9.90 2.85 -4.64
C CYS A 30 -10.97 3.82 -5.17
N ASP A 31 -12.18 3.34 -5.48
CA ASP A 31 -13.26 4.17 -6.03
C ASP A 31 -13.85 5.12 -4.96
N PRO A 32 -13.79 6.45 -5.15
CA PRO A 32 -14.42 7.41 -4.25
C PRO A 32 -15.95 7.30 -4.17
N GLY A 33 -16.61 6.67 -5.15
CA GLY A 33 -18.06 6.43 -5.15
C GLY A 33 -18.52 5.36 -4.14
N MET A 34 -17.60 4.53 -3.67
CA MET A 34 -17.84 3.48 -2.66
C MET A 34 -17.65 3.98 -1.21
N PHE A 35 -17.55 5.30 -0.98
CA PHE A 35 -16.95 5.85 0.22
C PHE A 35 -17.91 6.41 1.27
N ASN A 36 -17.85 5.85 2.48
CA ASN A 36 -18.22 6.50 3.75
C ASN A 36 -17.02 7.38 4.19
N PRO A 37 -17.20 8.63 4.66
CA PRO A 37 -16.11 9.52 5.10
C PRO A 37 -15.18 8.98 6.23
N VAL A 38 -15.45 7.79 6.78
CA VAL A 38 -14.61 7.07 7.77
C VAL A 38 -13.55 6.16 7.13
N SER A 39 -13.68 5.81 5.85
CA SER A 39 -12.61 5.06 5.19
C SER A 39 -11.43 6.02 4.99
N ILE A 40 -10.25 5.65 5.45
CA ILE A 40 -9.00 6.31 5.06
C ILE A 40 -8.23 5.14 4.48
N ASN A 41 -8.29 5.01 3.17
CA ASN A 41 -7.74 3.85 2.47
C ASN A 41 -6.23 4.05 2.30
N GLN A 42 -5.43 3.29 3.04
CA GLN A 42 -4.00 3.14 2.78
C GLN A 42 -3.73 1.75 2.23
N LEU A 43 -2.89 1.66 1.21
CA LEU A 43 -2.42 0.37 0.72
C LEU A 43 -1.37 -0.18 1.69
N LEU A 44 -1.69 -1.32 2.29
CA LEU A 44 -0.84 -2.04 3.23
C LEU A 44 -0.47 -3.40 2.65
N GLY A 45 0.81 -3.75 2.71
CA GLY A 45 1.29 -5.12 2.60
C GLY A 45 1.35 -5.75 3.99
N PHE A 46 0.78 -6.95 4.17
CA PHE A 46 0.77 -7.63 5.47
C PHE A 46 2.09 -8.34 5.78
N HIS A 47 2.37 -8.44 7.08
CA HIS A 47 3.47 -9.23 7.67
C HIS A 47 2.99 -10.62 8.14
N ASP A 48 1.77 -11.04 7.79
CA ASP A 48 1.35 -12.42 8.07
C ASP A 48 2.04 -13.34 7.05
N PHE A 49 2.97 -14.16 7.55
CA PHE A 49 3.68 -15.19 6.80
C PHE A 49 2.75 -16.15 6.04
N SER A 50 1.47 -16.19 6.40
CA SER A 50 0.45 -17.08 5.85
C SER A 50 -0.29 -16.48 4.66
N LEU A 51 -0.30 -15.14 4.49
CA LEU A 51 -1.09 -14.45 3.48
C LEU A 51 -0.28 -13.36 2.79
N PHE A 52 0.13 -13.64 1.55
CA PHE A 52 0.73 -12.68 0.62
C PHE A 52 -0.35 -11.71 0.08
N SER A 53 -1.02 -10.98 0.96
CA SER A 53 -2.15 -10.12 0.61
C SER A 53 -1.79 -8.63 0.68
N TRP A 54 -2.57 -7.85 -0.06
CA TRP A 54 -2.65 -6.41 0.05
C TRP A 54 -4.03 -6.05 0.60
N ASP A 55 -4.13 -4.91 1.27
CA ASP A 55 -5.42 -4.37 1.68
C ASP A 55 -5.41 -2.85 1.63
N VAL A 56 -6.59 -2.30 1.45
CA VAL A 56 -6.86 -0.88 1.28
C VAL A 56 -7.76 -0.48 2.43
N GLY A 57 -7.17 0.09 3.48
CA GLY A 57 -7.88 0.37 4.73
C GLY A 57 -7.11 1.31 5.67
N SER A 58 -7.71 1.62 6.82
CA SER A 58 -7.08 2.50 7.80
C SER A 58 -5.99 1.75 8.55
N PRO A 59 -4.77 2.29 8.66
CA PRO A 59 -3.75 1.70 9.50
C PRO A 59 -4.20 1.75 10.97
N PRO A 60 -3.68 0.86 11.82
CA PRO A 60 -3.85 0.96 13.27
C PRO A 60 -3.34 2.32 13.79
N PRO A 61 -4.03 2.94 14.78
CA PRO A 61 -3.74 4.30 15.25
C PRO A 61 -2.36 4.45 15.91
N ASP A 62 -1.75 3.35 16.33
CA ASP A 62 -0.42 3.26 16.95
C ASP A 62 0.73 3.21 15.94
N VAL A 63 0.44 3.00 14.64
CA VAL A 63 1.48 3.00 13.60
C VAL A 63 1.90 4.45 13.29
N PRO A 64 3.19 4.79 13.33
CA PRO A 64 3.67 6.12 12.97
C PRO A 64 3.30 6.53 11.53
N PRO A 65 2.95 7.80 11.26
CA PRO A 65 2.51 8.26 9.93
C PRO A 65 3.47 7.94 8.76
N ARG A 66 4.77 7.78 9.02
CA ARG A 66 5.76 7.45 7.98
C ARG A 66 5.76 5.97 7.58
N LEU A 67 5.15 5.11 8.38
CA LEU A 67 5.03 3.66 8.15
C LEU A 67 3.63 3.28 7.66
N GLN A 68 2.72 4.24 7.69
CA GLN A 68 1.33 4.15 7.28
C GLN A 68 1.20 4.17 5.74
N GLY A 69 1.52 3.03 5.12
CA GLY A 69 1.19 2.69 3.73
C GLY A 69 1.38 3.76 2.64
N ILE A 70 0.62 3.60 1.56
CA ILE A 70 0.47 4.65 0.54
C ILE A 70 -0.66 5.61 0.95
N PRO A 71 -0.44 6.94 0.90
CA PRO A 71 -1.46 7.90 1.32
C PRO A 71 -2.77 7.83 0.52
N PRO A 72 -3.92 8.00 1.20
CA PRO A 72 -5.25 8.00 0.57
C PRO A 72 -5.38 9.06 -0.53
N GLY A 73 -4.75 10.22 -0.35
CA GLY A 73 -4.80 11.32 -1.32
C GLY A 73 -4.14 11.00 -2.67
N ILE A 74 -3.33 9.94 -2.76
CA ILE A 74 -2.80 9.44 -4.03
C ILE A 74 -3.78 8.45 -4.66
N LEU A 75 -4.39 7.58 -3.84
CA LEU A 75 -5.39 6.60 -4.30
C LEU A 75 -6.66 7.29 -4.85
N PHE A 76 -7.20 8.31 -4.17
CA PHE A 76 -8.43 8.99 -4.60
C PHE A 76 -8.27 9.97 -5.78
N LYS A 77 -7.04 10.27 -6.23
CA LYS A 77 -6.79 11.16 -7.39
C LYS A 77 -6.95 10.47 -8.75
N ARG A 78 -7.50 9.24 -8.78
CA ARG A 78 -7.66 8.41 -9.98
C ARG A 78 -8.41 9.14 -11.11
N GLU A 79 -9.53 9.78 -10.80
CA GLU A 79 -10.44 10.33 -11.82
C GLU A 79 -9.82 11.45 -12.68
N ALA A 80 -8.79 12.13 -12.16
CA ALA A 80 -8.15 13.26 -12.83
C ALA A 80 -6.87 12.89 -13.61
N THR A 81 -6.46 11.62 -13.60
CA THR A 81 -5.17 11.18 -14.15
C THR A 81 -5.35 9.93 -15.02
N PRO A 82 -4.68 9.81 -16.19
CA PRO A 82 -4.65 8.56 -16.94
C PRO A 82 -4.25 7.38 -16.06
N LEU A 83 -4.87 6.21 -16.26
CA LEU A 83 -4.66 5.03 -15.42
C LEU A 83 -3.17 4.67 -15.28
N SER A 84 -2.41 4.71 -16.38
CA SER A 84 -0.97 4.44 -16.39
C SER A 84 -0.20 5.38 -15.46
N ASP A 85 -0.48 6.67 -15.53
CA ASP A 85 0.25 7.71 -14.79
C ASP A 85 -0.14 7.68 -13.32
N TRP A 86 -1.39 7.32 -13.02
CA TRP A 86 -1.87 7.10 -11.66
C TRP A 86 -1.21 5.87 -11.03
N LEU A 87 -1.15 4.74 -11.75
CA LEU A 87 -0.46 3.53 -11.29
C LEU A 87 1.04 3.80 -11.08
N LEU A 88 1.70 4.56 -11.95
CA LEU A 88 3.11 4.95 -11.78
C LEU A 88 3.34 5.74 -10.48
N LYS A 89 2.45 6.66 -10.13
CA LYS A 89 2.52 7.40 -8.85
C LYS A 89 2.38 6.47 -7.65
N ILE A 90 1.52 5.46 -7.75
CA ILE A 90 1.34 4.45 -6.69
C ILE A 90 2.59 3.58 -6.57
N VAL A 91 3.19 3.16 -7.69
CA VAL A 91 4.44 2.40 -7.68
C VAL A 91 5.58 3.20 -7.03
N ASP A 92 5.78 4.45 -7.44
CA ASP A 92 6.84 5.32 -6.90
C ASP A 92 6.67 5.57 -5.39
N GLN A 93 5.44 5.86 -4.97
CA GLN A 93 5.13 6.04 -3.56
C GLN A 93 5.26 4.73 -2.77
N GLY A 94 4.86 3.60 -3.34
CA GLY A 94 4.98 2.27 -2.74
C GLY A 94 6.43 1.87 -2.53
N ASP A 95 7.30 2.06 -3.51
CA ASP A 95 8.74 1.83 -3.38
C ASP A 95 9.37 2.72 -2.30
N THR A 96 8.94 3.98 -2.21
CA THR A 96 9.38 4.91 -1.17
C THR A 96 8.94 4.46 0.22
N TRP A 97 7.69 4.00 0.35
CA TRP A 97 7.16 3.44 1.59
C TRP A 97 7.92 2.19 2.03
N LEU A 98 8.14 1.24 1.12
CA LEU A 98 8.90 0.00 1.41
C LEU A 98 10.31 0.30 1.90
N LYS A 99 11.02 1.23 1.26
CA LYS A 99 12.35 1.68 1.71
C LYS A 99 12.31 2.32 3.10
N THR A 100 11.26 3.08 3.40
CA THR A 100 11.09 3.73 4.70
C THR A 100 10.83 2.72 5.81
N VAL A 101 9.99 1.72 5.55
CA VAL A 101 9.71 0.62 6.48
C VAL A 101 10.96 -0.21 6.74
N ASP A 102 11.66 -0.61 5.67
CA ASP A 102 12.89 -1.41 5.79
C ASP A 102 13.98 -0.68 6.59
N ALA A 103 14.22 0.60 6.28
CA ALA A 103 15.17 1.43 7.03
C ALA A 103 14.78 1.60 8.50
N HIS A 104 13.48 1.72 8.80
CA HIS A 104 13.00 1.82 10.18
C HIS A 104 13.21 0.51 10.94
N LEU A 105 12.85 -0.64 10.34
CA LEU A 105 13.01 -1.95 10.96
C LEU A 105 14.49 -2.32 11.17
N CYS A 106 15.39 -1.91 10.26
CA CYS A 106 16.82 -2.12 10.40
C CYS A 106 17.49 -1.23 11.47
N SER A 107 16.78 -0.25 12.02
CA SER A 107 17.30 0.65 13.07
C SER A 107 17.13 0.12 14.50
N PHE A 108 16.54 -1.08 14.66
CA PHE A 108 16.37 -1.81 15.92
C PHE A 108 17.11 -3.16 15.88
#